data_AF-A0A2D6T904-F1
#
_entry.id   AF-A0A2D6T904-F1
#
_cell.length_a   1.000
_cell.length_b   1.000
_cell.length_c   1.000
_cell.angle_alpha   90.00
_cell.angle_beta   90.00
_cell.angle_gamma   90.00
#
_symmetry.space_group_name_H-M   'P 1'
#
loop_
_entity.id
_entity.type
_entity.pdbx_description
1 polymer ?
#
loop_
_entity_poly.entity_id
_entity_poly.type
_entity_poly.pdbx_seq_one_letter_code
_entity_poly.pdbx_strand_id
1 'polypeptide(L)'
;MAPCGAVGLVFRRSADSNGIAMTAQAQIDMSTAKSLKPIVWLESFEIGHREIDQEHRKILGSLNDLVAASSAGRTADMFELCESFRHRLGSHFATEEAVLRQSGFPRADDHVETHRQHFDNVYAIVSGCGAKCTRGQQHDCAGRFAHILVDHMIRDDLDFKSFLNHHLGVSA
;
A
#
# COMPACT_ATOMS: atom_id res chain seq x y z
N MET A 1 -4.18 22.39 19.79
CA MET A 1 -5.08 21.93 20.88
C MET A 1 -6.49 21.83 20.30
N ALA A 2 -7.14 20.69 20.50
CA ALA A 2 -8.31 20.10 19.78
C ALA A 2 -9.64 20.90 19.96
N PRO A 3 -10.82 20.52 19.36
CA PRO A 3 -11.13 19.24 18.69
C PRO A 3 -12.09 19.22 17.47
N CYS A 4 -12.13 18.04 16.83
CA CYS A 4 -13.29 17.31 16.27
C CYS A 4 -14.24 18.06 15.31
N GLY A 5 -14.16 17.70 14.02
CA GLY A 5 -15.17 18.06 13.02
C GLY A 5 -16.54 17.51 13.41
N ALA A 6 -17.53 18.40 13.46
CA ALA A 6 -18.89 18.10 13.84
C ALA A 6 -19.55 17.10 12.87
N VAL A 7 -20.00 15.97 13.42
CA VAL A 7 -20.92 15.05 12.74
C VAL A 7 -22.31 15.69 12.73
N GLY A 8 -22.71 16.24 11.60
CA GLY A 8 -24.09 16.71 11.41
C GLY A 8 -25.01 15.52 11.12
N LEU A 9 -25.81 15.07 12.10
CA LEU A 9 -26.93 14.17 11.84
C LEU A 9 -28.00 14.91 11.04
N VAL A 10 -28.21 14.53 9.78
CA VAL A 10 -29.38 14.98 9.00
C VAL A 10 -30.48 13.95 9.16
N PHE A 11 -31.49 14.26 9.97
CA PHE A 11 -32.72 13.47 10.05
C PHE A 11 -33.66 13.88 8.91
N ARG A 12 -33.94 12.97 7.98
CA ARG A 12 -35.12 13.07 7.10
C ARG A 12 -36.23 12.19 7.65
N ARG A 13 -37.41 12.77 7.85
CA ARG A 13 -38.64 12.00 8.12
C ARG A 13 -39.12 11.38 6.82
N SER A 14 -39.21 10.05 6.76
CA SER A 14 -40.13 9.35 5.88
C SER A 14 -41.37 9.00 6.69
N ALA A 15 -42.55 9.21 6.12
CA ALA A 15 -43.80 8.80 6.72
C ALA A 15 -44.28 7.52 6.03
N ASP A 16 -44.11 6.40 6.71
CA ASP A 16 -44.75 5.14 6.40
C ASP A 16 -45.41 4.57 7.65
N SER A 17 -46.70 4.29 7.52
CA SER A 17 -47.56 3.74 8.56
C SER A 17 -47.29 2.25 8.69
N ASN A 18 -46.34 1.86 9.55
CA ASN A 18 -46.34 0.64 10.37
C ASN A 18 -44.97 0.44 11.04
N GLY A 19 -44.91 0.60 12.37
CA GLY A 19 -43.91 -0.05 13.24
C GLY A 19 -42.50 0.55 13.26
N ILE A 20 -42.08 1.06 14.43
CA ILE A 20 -40.74 1.59 14.67
C ILE A 20 -39.73 0.42 14.72
N ALA A 21 -38.99 0.21 13.63
CA ALA A 21 -37.73 -0.53 13.64
C ALA A 21 -36.60 0.46 13.34
N MET A 22 -35.82 0.82 14.37
CA MET A 22 -34.61 1.63 14.23
C MET A 22 -33.49 0.73 13.69
N THR A 23 -33.38 0.61 12.36
CA THR A 23 -32.15 0.10 11.74
C THR A 23 -31.29 1.29 11.33
N ALA A 24 -30.20 1.52 12.07
CA ALA A 24 -29.18 2.48 11.69
C ALA A 24 -28.38 1.91 10.50
N GLN A 25 -28.82 2.22 9.28
CA GLN A 25 -27.98 1.97 8.12
C GLN A 25 -26.99 3.13 8.00
N ALA A 26 -25.71 2.85 8.25
CA ALA A 26 -24.63 3.78 7.92
C ALA A 26 -24.60 3.93 6.39
N GLN A 27 -25.18 4.99 5.88
CA GLN A 27 -24.91 5.44 4.52
C GLN A 27 -23.56 6.14 4.54
N ILE A 28 -22.51 5.40 4.17
CA ILE A 28 -21.22 6.00 3.85
C ILE A 28 -21.44 6.79 2.57
N ASP A 29 -21.34 8.12 2.66
CA ASP A 29 -21.27 8.97 1.49
C ASP A 29 -19.99 8.65 0.69
N MET A 30 -20.13 7.76 -0.29
CA MET A 30 -19.08 7.35 -1.22
C MET A 30 -18.57 8.50 -2.11
N SER A 31 -19.11 9.72 -2.00
CA SER A 31 -18.68 10.87 -2.79
C SER A 31 -17.40 11.57 -2.29
N THR A 32 -16.79 11.08 -1.20
CA THR A 32 -15.54 11.69 -0.64
C THR A 32 -14.36 10.73 -0.53
N ALA A 33 -14.33 9.63 -1.28
CA ALA A 33 -13.10 8.86 -1.44
C ALA A 33 -12.06 9.74 -2.17
N LYS A 34 -11.17 10.37 -1.40
CA LYS A 34 -10.03 11.14 -1.90
C LYS A 34 -9.28 10.26 -2.90
N SER A 35 -9.32 10.64 -4.18
CA SER A 35 -8.58 9.94 -5.25
C SER A 35 -7.11 9.87 -4.85
N LEU A 36 -6.59 8.64 -4.79
CA LEU A 36 -5.17 8.39 -4.61
C LEU A 36 -4.45 8.89 -5.86
N LYS A 37 -3.40 9.68 -5.66
CA LYS A 37 -2.56 10.14 -6.78
C LYS A 37 -1.50 9.08 -7.07
N PRO A 38 -1.17 8.85 -8.35
CA PRO A 38 -0.02 8.03 -8.70
C PRO A 38 1.25 8.54 -8.01
N ILE A 39 2.11 7.61 -7.61
CA ILE A 39 3.38 7.90 -6.99
C ILE A 39 4.43 7.98 -8.08
N VAL A 40 5.12 9.12 -8.14
CA VAL A 40 6.18 9.37 -9.12
C VAL A 40 7.49 8.86 -8.53
N TRP A 41 8.30 8.19 -9.36
CA TRP A 41 9.66 7.82 -8.97
C TRP A 41 10.48 9.07 -8.68
N LEU A 42 11.15 9.10 -7.53
CA LEU A 42 12.09 10.14 -7.15
C LEU A 42 13.49 9.52 -7.08
N GLU A 43 14.52 10.23 -7.56
CA GLU A 43 15.92 9.80 -7.43
C GLU A 43 16.32 9.52 -5.97
N SER A 44 15.65 10.17 -5.02
CA SER A 44 15.85 9.90 -3.59
C SER A 44 15.54 8.46 -3.18
N PHE A 45 14.68 7.75 -3.93
CA PHE A 45 14.36 6.33 -3.71
C PHE A 45 15.41 5.37 -4.25
N GLU A 46 16.40 5.84 -5.01
CA GLU A 46 17.47 4.97 -5.51
C GLU A 46 18.35 4.53 -4.35
N ILE A 47 18.60 3.24 -4.25
CA ILE A 47 19.47 2.62 -3.24
C ILE A 47 20.93 2.64 -3.71
N GLY A 48 21.15 2.74 -5.03
CA GLY A 48 22.48 2.62 -5.64
C GLY A 48 22.85 1.18 -5.96
N HIS A 49 21.91 0.24 -5.84
CA HIS A 49 22.05 -1.14 -6.26
C HIS A 49 21.14 -1.40 -7.46
N ARG A 50 21.74 -1.54 -8.65
CA ARG A 50 21.04 -1.58 -9.94
C ARG A 50 19.85 -2.53 -10.00
N GLU A 51 19.97 -3.73 -9.41
CA GLU A 51 18.90 -4.73 -9.42
C GLU A 51 17.71 -4.30 -8.55
N ILE A 52 18.00 -3.82 -7.33
CA ILE A 52 16.99 -3.35 -6.36
C ILE A 52 16.25 -2.14 -6.95
N ASP A 53 16.97 -1.17 -7.52
CA ASP A 53 16.37 0.02 -8.13
C ASP A 53 15.45 -0.32 -9.30
N GLN A 54 15.80 -1.34 -10.10
CA GLN A 54 14.95 -1.81 -11.18
C GLN A 54 13.70 -2.52 -10.66
N GLU A 55 13.80 -3.28 -9.57
CA GLU A 55 12.65 -3.93 -8.93
C GLU A 55 11.72 -2.89 -8.29
N HIS A 56 12.24 -1.93 -7.53
CA HIS A 56 11.46 -0.83 -6.94
C HIS A 56 10.63 -0.08 -7.98
N ARG A 57 11.24 0.26 -9.12
CA ARG A 57 10.54 0.93 -10.23
C ARG A 57 9.40 0.07 -10.78
N LYS A 58 9.58 -1.25 -10.90
CA LYS A 58 8.54 -2.17 -11.37
C LYS A 58 7.41 -2.30 -10.34
N ILE A 59 7.72 -2.38 -9.04
CA ILE A 59 6.73 -2.45 -7.96
C ILE A 59 5.91 -1.17 -7.90
N LEU A 60 6.58 -0.01 -8.00
CA LEU A 60 5.90 1.29 -8.06
C LEU A 60 4.97 1.39 -9.28
N GLY A 61 5.39 0.86 -10.43
CA GLY A 61 4.55 0.72 -11.61
C GLY A 61 3.28 -0.09 -11.33
N SER A 62 3.42 -1.29 -10.74
CA SER A 62 2.28 -2.14 -10.36
C SER A 62 1.36 -1.46 -9.33
N LEU A 63 1.92 -0.69 -8.39
CA LEU A 63 1.12 0.12 -7.46
C LEU A 63 0.34 1.22 -8.21
N ASN A 64 0.96 1.88 -9.19
CA ASN A 64 0.28 2.91 -9.97
C ASN A 64 -0.85 2.35 -10.83
N ASP A 65 -0.73 1.12 -11.32
CA ASP A 65 -1.83 0.42 -12.01
C ASP A 65 -3.02 0.20 -11.08
N LEU A 66 -2.77 -0.20 -9.82
CA LEU A 66 -3.80 -0.31 -8.78
C LEU A 66 -4.46 1.04 -8.48
N VAL A 67 -3.66 2.11 -8.33
CA VAL A 67 -4.16 3.47 -8.09
C VAL A 67 -5.02 3.96 -9.26
N ALA A 68 -4.62 3.66 -10.50
CA ALA A 68 -5.38 4.01 -11.69
C ALA A 68 -6.71 3.25 -11.78
N ALA A 69 -6.70 1.93 -11.59
CA ALA A 69 -7.90 1.10 -11.55
C ALA A 69 -8.86 1.56 -10.43
N SER A 70 -8.31 1.83 -9.25
CA SER A 70 -9.04 2.35 -8.10
C SER A 70 -9.70 3.70 -8.41
N SER A 71 -8.95 4.66 -8.97
CA SER A 71 -9.46 5.99 -9.32
C SER A 71 -10.51 5.97 -10.44
N ALA A 72 -10.40 5.03 -11.37
CA ALA A 72 -11.40 4.78 -12.41
C ALA A 72 -12.62 3.99 -11.90
N GLY A 73 -12.64 3.58 -10.63
CA GLY A 73 -13.71 2.75 -10.07
C GLY A 73 -13.79 1.35 -10.68
N ARG A 74 -12.70 0.86 -11.29
CA ARG A 74 -12.63 -0.50 -11.85
C ARG A 74 -12.46 -1.50 -10.71
N THR A 75 -13.31 -2.52 -10.72
CA THR A 75 -13.28 -3.60 -9.75
C THR A 75 -13.03 -4.97 -10.38
N ALA A 76 -13.29 -5.12 -11.68
CA ALA A 76 -13.23 -6.41 -12.38
C ALA A 76 -11.80 -6.98 -12.45
N ASP A 77 -10.79 -6.12 -12.59
CA ASP A 77 -9.37 -6.46 -12.67
C ASP A 77 -8.62 -6.27 -11.36
N MET A 78 -9.28 -5.74 -10.32
CA MET A 78 -8.62 -5.31 -9.08
C MET A 78 -7.98 -6.48 -8.32
N PHE A 79 -8.63 -7.65 -8.27
CA PHE A 79 -8.07 -8.83 -7.61
C PHE A 79 -6.76 -9.29 -8.28
N GLU A 80 -6.74 -9.37 -9.60
CA GLU A 80 -5.56 -9.78 -10.38
C GLU A 80 -4.41 -8.77 -10.22
N LEU A 81 -4.73 -7.46 -10.22
CA LEU A 81 -3.73 -6.42 -9.95
C LEU A 81 -3.14 -6.56 -8.53
N CYS A 82 -3.98 -6.87 -7.54
CA CYS A 82 -3.55 -7.07 -6.16
C CYS A 82 -2.65 -8.30 -6.01
N GLU A 83 -3.01 -9.44 -6.62
CA GLU A 83 -2.20 -10.66 -6.62
C GLU A 83 -0.87 -10.46 -7.36
N SER A 84 -0.89 -9.77 -8.50
CA SER A 84 0.32 -9.41 -9.25
C SER A 84 1.26 -8.55 -8.41
N PHE A 85 0.74 -7.53 -7.72
CA PHE A 85 1.52 -6.71 -6.79
C PHE A 85 2.11 -7.56 -5.65
N ARG A 86 1.30 -8.40 -5.01
CA ARG A 86 1.75 -9.29 -3.92
C ARG A 86 2.88 -10.22 -4.36
N HIS A 87 2.75 -10.85 -5.52
CA HIS A 87 3.78 -11.73 -6.07
C HIS A 87 5.08 -10.97 -6.35
N ARG A 88 4.97 -9.79 -6.96
CA ARG A 88 6.13 -8.94 -7.26
C ARG A 88 6.85 -8.48 -6.00
N LEU A 89 6.10 -8.06 -4.98
CA LEU A 89 6.66 -7.63 -3.70
C LEU A 89 7.39 -8.78 -2.99
N GLY A 90 6.79 -9.98 -2.95
CA GLY A 90 7.43 -11.15 -2.36
C GLY A 90 8.71 -11.60 -3.07
N SER A 91 8.73 -11.53 -4.41
CA SER A 91 9.94 -11.82 -5.19
C SER A 91 11.05 -10.81 -4.89
N HIS A 92 10.70 -9.53 -4.80
CA HIS A 92 11.64 -8.45 -4.51
C HIS A 92 12.26 -8.58 -3.11
N PHE A 93 11.44 -8.86 -2.09
CA PHE A 93 11.95 -9.11 -0.73
C PHE A 93 12.99 -10.24 -0.73
N ALA A 94 12.74 -11.34 -1.45
CA ALA A 94 13.72 -12.43 -1.54
C ALA A 94 15.05 -11.98 -2.19
N THR A 95 14.99 -11.18 -3.26
CA THR A 95 16.17 -10.59 -3.90
C THR A 95 16.94 -9.69 -2.93
N GLU A 96 16.24 -8.73 -2.31
CA GLU A 96 16.84 -7.76 -1.41
C GLU A 96 17.44 -8.41 -0.17
N GLU A 97 16.74 -9.35 0.47
CA GLU A 97 17.27 -10.09 1.62
C GLU A 97 18.61 -10.79 1.32
N ALA A 98 18.76 -11.32 0.09
CA ALA A 98 20.02 -11.90 -0.32
C ALA A 98 21.13 -10.83 -0.42
N VAL A 99 20.81 -9.64 -0.94
CA VAL A 99 21.74 -8.51 -1.05
C VAL A 99 22.10 -7.95 0.33
N LEU A 100 21.13 -7.77 1.23
CA LEU A 100 21.34 -7.31 2.61
C LEU A 100 22.35 -8.22 3.33
N ARG A 101 22.14 -9.54 3.29
CA ARG A 101 23.05 -10.51 3.93
C ARG A 101 24.43 -10.52 3.30
N GLN A 102 24.52 -10.45 1.97
CA GLN A 102 25.81 -10.42 1.26
C GLN A 102 26.61 -9.14 1.52
N SER A 103 25.94 -8.02 1.74
CA SER A 103 26.57 -6.73 2.04
C SER A 103 27.14 -6.63 3.46
N GLY A 104 26.76 -7.56 4.36
CA GLY A 104 27.10 -7.49 5.77
C GLY A 104 26.34 -6.39 6.53
N PHE A 105 25.15 -6.01 6.03
CA PHE A 105 24.34 -4.98 6.66
C PHE A 105 23.94 -5.39 8.10
N PRO A 106 24.31 -4.62 9.14
CA PRO A 106 24.11 -5.03 10.53
C PRO A 106 22.65 -5.22 10.95
N ARG A 107 21.70 -4.57 10.26
CA ARG A 107 20.26 -4.64 10.54
C ARG A 107 19.50 -5.53 9.55
N ALA A 108 20.19 -6.42 8.84
CA ALA A 108 19.55 -7.29 7.85
C ALA A 108 18.39 -8.11 8.46
N ASP A 109 18.55 -8.64 9.68
CA ASP A 109 17.50 -9.45 10.32
C ASP A 109 16.26 -8.63 10.69
N ASP A 110 16.44 -7.38 11.14
CA ASP A 110 15.32 -6.47 11.43
C ASP A 110 14.56 -6.11 10.14
N HIS A 111 15.29 -5.83 9.05
CA HIS A 111 14.71 -5.54 7.72
C HIS A 111 13.91 -6.75 7.18
N VAL A 112 14.46 -7.96 7.30
CA VAL A 112 13.78 -9.22 6.94
C VAL A 112 12.48 -9.40 7.74
N GLU A 113 12.48 -9.08 9.02
CA GLU A 113 11.28 -9.16 9.84
C GLU A 113 10.22 -8.15 9.39
N THR A 114 10.62 -6.92 9.03
CA THR A 114 9.73 -5.92 8.40
C THR A 114 9.13 -6.46 7.09
N HIS A 115 9.92 -7.13 6.24
CA HIS A 115 9.41 -7.78 5.02
C HIS A 115 8.33 -8.80 5.32
N ARG A 116 8.55 -9.68 6.31
CA ARG A 116 7.55 -10.68 6.71
C ARG A 116 6.24 -10.03 7.13
N GLN A 117 6.31 -8.99 7.96
CA GLN A 117 5.14 -8.26 8.44
C GLN A 117 4.40 -7.56 7.29
N HIS A 118 5.12 -6.92 6.36
CA HIS A 118 4.50 -6.30 5.19
C HIS A 118 3.88 -7.33 4.25
N PHE A 119 4.53 -8.47 4.03
CA PHE A 119 4.00 -9.53 3.19
C PHE A 119 2.71 -10.13 3.78
N ASP A 120 2.69 -10.38 5.10
CA ASP A 120 1.49 -10.88 5.79
C ASP A 120 0.35 -9.86 5.75
N ASN A 121 0.66 -8.56 5.90
CA ASN A 121 -0.32 -7.49 5.76
C ASN A 121 -0.91 -7.42 4.35
N VAL A 122 -0.08 -7.53 3.31
CA VAL A 122 -0.52 -7.58 1.91
C VAL A 122 -1.38 -8.82 1.69
N TYR A 123 -0.96 -9.99 2.17
CA TYR A 123 -1.74 -11.22 2.05
C TYR A 123 -3.13 -11.09 2.71
N ALA A 124 -3.21 -10.51 3.91
CA ALA A 124 -4.47 -10.27 4.60
C ALA A 124 -5.39 -9.31 3.84
N ILE A 125 -4.82 -8.27 3.22
CA ILE A 125 -5.56 -7.33 2.35
C ILE A 125 -6.16 -8.07 1.15
N VAL A 126 -5.35 -8.84 0.41
CA VAL A 126 -5.83 -9.55 -0.78
C VAL A 126 -6.90 -10.57 -0.42
N SER A 127 -6.66 -11.34 0.65
CA SER A 127 -7.60 -12.35 1.13
C SER A 127 -8.93 -11.74 1.60
N GLY A 128 -8.91 -10.54 2.20
CA GLY A 128 -10.10 -9.82 2.63
C GLY A 128 -10.89 -9.16 1.49
N CYS A 129 -10.23 -8.79 0.38
CA CYS A 129 -10.87 -8.26 -0.83
C CYS A 129 -11.69 -9.36 -1.57
N GLY A 130 -11.40 -10.66 -1.34
CA GLY A 130 -12.07 -11.81 -1.97
C GLY A 130 -11.83 -11.89 -3.49
N ALA A 131 -12.35 -12.93 -4.17
CA ALA A 131 -12.19 -13.07 -5.64
C ALA A 131 -12.87 -11.95 -6.46
N LYS A 132 -13.71 -11.13 -5.81
CA LYS A 132 -14.38 -9.97 -6.44
C LYS A 132 -14.35 -8.79 -5.46
N CYS A 133 -13.45 -7.85 -5.69
CA CYS A 133 -13.46 -6.58 -4.97
C CYS A 133 -14.78 -5.84 -5.23
N THR A 134 -15.42 -5.34 -4.16
CA THR A 134 -16.58 -4.47 -4.27
C THR A 134 -16.18 -3.00 -4.40
N ARG A 135 -17.12 -2.16 -4.85
CA ARG A 135 -16.93 -0.70 -4.88
C ARG A 135 -16.73 -0.18 -3.45
N GLY A 136 -15.62 0.53 -3.22
CA GLY A 136 -15.13 0.96 -1.91
C GLY A 136 -13.87 0.19 -1.49
N GLN A 137 -13.87 -1.14 -1.60
CA GLN A 137 -12.72 -1.97 -1.24
C GLN A 137 -11.50 -1.71 -2.14
N GLN A 138 -11.72 -1.34 -3.40
CA GLN A 138 -10.62 -1.02 -4.33
C GLN A 138 -9.81 0.22 -3.91
N HIS A 139 -10.41 1.15 -3.17
CA HIS A 139 -9.71 2.31 -2.63
C HIS A 139 -8.86 1.94 -1.40
N ASP A 140 -9.40 1.07 -0.55
CA ASP A 140 -8.69 0.55 0.62
C ASP A 140 -7.47 -0.28 0.21
N CYS A 141 -7.67 -1.24 -0.70
CA CYS A 141 -6.62 -2.14 -1.20
C CYS A 141 -5.45 -1.30 -1.81
N ALA A 142 -5.72 -0.33 -2.71
CA ALA A 142 -4.69 0.53 -3.29
C ALA A 142 -4.00 1.47 -2.27
N GLY A 143 -4.76 2.06 -1.35
CA GLY A 143 -4.22 3.01 -0.36
C GLY A 143 -3.31 2.34 0.66
N ARG A 144 -3.68 1.14 1.11
CA ARG A 144 -2.88 0.37 2.07
C ARG A 144 -1.60 -0.17 1.45
N PHE A 145 -1.63 -0.59 0.18
CA PHE A 145 -0.42 -0.99 -0.54
C PHE A 145 0.53 0.17 -0.76
N ALA A 146 -0.01 1.35 -1.09
CA ALA A 146 0.79 2.56 -1.20
C ALA A 146 1.47 2.92 0.13
N HIS A 147 0.75 2.81 1.24
CA HIS A 147 1.33 3.03 2.56
C HIS A 147 2.45 2.04 2.88
N ILE A 148 2.21 0.73 2.70
CA ILE A 148 3.19 -0.33 2.96
C ILE A 148 4.47 -0.08 2.14
N LEU A 149 4.34 0.11 0.82
CA LEU A 149 5.51 0.27 -0.04
C LEU A 149 6.32 1.52 0.31
N VAL A 150 5.67 2.67 0.45
CA VAL A 150 6.39 3.94 0.66
C VAL A 150 6.99 4.02 2.06
N ASP A 151 6.28 3.53 3.08
CA ASP A 151 6.81 3.51 4.44
C ASP A 151 8.06 2.64 4.52
N HIS A 152 8.02 1.45 3.93
CA HIS A 152 9.15 0.54 3.84
C HIS A 152 10.35 1.16 3.10
N MET A 153 10.12 1.69 1.89
CA MET A 153 11.17 2.32 1.11
C MET A 153 11.88 3.44 1.88
N ILE A 154 11.13 4.24 2.64
CA ILE A 154 11.68 5.38 3.38
C ILE A 154 12.40 4.93 4.66
N ARG A 155 11.89 3.93 5.37
CA ARG A 155 12.38 3.55 6.70
C ARG A 155 13.49 2.51 6.67
N ASP A 156 13.37 1.53 5.79
CA ASP A 156 14.25 0.36 5.75
C ASP A 156 15.23 0.51 4.56
N ASP A 157 14.74 0.70 3.33
CA ASP A 157 15.63 0.70 2.16
C ASP A 157 16.59 1.89 2.16
N LEU A 158 16.12 3.09 2.53
CA LEU A 158 17.01 4.26 2.66
C LEU A 158 18.03 4.10 3.79
N ASP A 159 17.72 3.32 4.80
CA ASP A 159 18.68 3.00 5.84
C ASP A 159 19.78 2.06 5.31
N PHE A 160 19.39 1.07 4.51
CA PHE A 160 20.34 0.24 3.78
C PHE A 160 21.20 1.05 2.79
N LYS A 161 20.60 1.99 2.06
CA LYS A 161 21.32 2.96 1.20
C LYS A 161 22.39 3.71 2.00
N SER A 162 22.04 4.24 3.16
CA SER A 162 23.00 4.92 4.04
C SER A 162 24.17 4.02 4.39
N PHE A 163 23.92 2.75 4.71
CA PHE A 163 24.99 1.78 4.94
C PHE A 163 25.91 1.59 3.72
N LEU A 164 25.35 1.35 2.54
CA LEU A 164 26.12 1.15 1.29
C LEU A 164 27.03 2.34 0.97
N ASN A 165 26.50 3.56 1.09
CA ASN A 165 27.25 4.80 0.81
C ASN A 165 28.45 4.97 1.74
N HIS A 166 28.32 4.58 3.01
CA HIS A 166 29.38 4.76 4.01
C HIS A 166 30.40 3.62 4.06
N HIS A 167 30.02 2.39 3.72
CA HIS A 167 30.85 1.20 3.99
C HIS A 167 31.40 0.53 2.73
N LEU A 168 30.72 0.66 1.59
CA LEU A 168 31.15 -0.01 0.35
C LEU A 168 31.65 0.98 -0.72
N GLY A 169 31.68 2.29 -0.41
CA GLY A 169 32.16 3.30 -1.34
C GLY A 169 31.32 3.39 -2.63
N VAL A 170 30.10 2.86 -2.61
CA VAL A 170 29.12 3.01 -3.68
C VAL A 170 28.62 4.45 -3.60
N SER A 171 29.33 5.37 -4.26
CA SER A 171 28.83 6.73 -4.46
C SER A 171 27.68 6.67 -5.47
N ALA A 172 26.55 7.26 -5.08
CA ALA A 172 25.39 7.52 -5.92
C ALA A 172 25.77 8.34 -7.17
#